data_AF-A0A839R123-F1
#
_entry.id   AF-A0A839R123-F1
#
_cell.length_a   1.000
_cell.length_b   1.000
_cell.length_c   1.000
_cell.angle_alpha   90.00
_cell.angle_beta   90.00
_cell.angle_gamma   90.00
#
_symmetry.space_group_name_H-M   'P 1'
#
loop_
_entity.id
_entity.type
_entity.pdbx_description
1 polymer ?
#
loop_
_entity_poly.entity_id
_entity_poly.type
_entity_poly.pdbx_seq_one_letter_code
_entity_poly.pdbx_strand_id
1 'polypeptide(L)'
;MAVVSRPVRWCRLAGDAAHAMTPNLGQGGGQAMADAATLATLLAPLAPHDSPDPEALEAYDSLRRPRSQRIAQRSRLVGRLAHAGGPVAARMRDAVLAATPQSALRRQSDWLQSWTPPAK
;
A
#
# COMPACT_ATOMS: atom_id res chain seq x y z
N MET A 1 -10.28 36.51 29.08
CA MET A 1 -9.38 35.38 28.73
C MET A 1 -10.06 34.59 27.64
N ALA A 2 -9.65 34.76 26.38
CA ALA A 2 -10.14 33.95 25.27
C ALA A 2 -9.27 32.69 25.18
N VAL A 3 -9.85 31.53 25.49
CA VAL A 3 -9.23 30.24 25.18
C VAL A 3 -9.26 30.12 23.66
N VAL A 4 -8.15 30.48 23.00
CA VAL A 4 -7.93 30.13 21.60
C VAL A 4 -7.66 28.63 21.57
N SER A 5 -8.72 27.83 21.51
CA SER A 5 -8.63 26.40 21.20
C SER A 5 -8.13 26.29 19.76
N ARG A 6 -6.82 26.03 19.58
CA ARG A 6 -6.29 25.70 18.27
C ARG A 6 -7.04 24.47 17.75
N PRO A 7 -7.63 24.50 16.54
CA PRO A 7 -8.28 23.32 15.99
C PRO A 7 -7.24 22.21 15.88
N VAL A 8 -7.55 21.04 16.43
CA VAL A 8 -6.79 19.81 16.19
C VAL A 8 -6.79 19.57 14.69
N ARG A 9 -5.63 19.70 14.05
CA ARG A 9 -5.46 19.44 12.62
C ARG A 9 -5.16 17.97 12.44
N TRP A 10 -6.16 17.22 11.99
CA TRP A 10 -6.00 15.82 11.67
C TRP A 10 -5.28 15.67 10.32
N CYS A 11 -4.15 14.97 10.33
CA CYS A 11 -3.37 14.69 9.14
C CYS A 11 -3.19 13.17 9.00
N ARG A 12 -3.25 12.68 7.77
CA ARG A 12 -2.96 11.29 7.40
C ARG A 12 -1.99 11.30 6.22
N LEU A 13 -1.16 10.27 6.14
CA LEU A 13 -0.15 10.12 5.10
C LEU A 13 -0.69 9.24 3.97
N ALA A 14 -0.24 9.51 2.74
CA ALA A 14 -0.56 8.72 1.56
C ALA A 14 0.70 8.51 0.69
N GLY A 15 0.66 7.51 -0.17
CA GLY A 15 1.79 7.21 -1.07
C GLY A 15 3.07 6.89 -0.30
N ASP A 16 4.21 7.29 -0.86
CA ASP A 16 5.52 6.97 -0.27
C ASP A 16 5.72 7.54 1.13
N ALA A 17 5.06 8.67 1.46
CA ALA A 17 5.08 9.21 2.81
C ALA A 17 4.48 8.24 3.84
N ALA A 18 3.53 7.41 3.43
CA ALA A 18 2.91 6.39 4.29
C ALA A 18 3.59 5.02 4.19
N HIS A 19 4.02 4.61 2.99
CA HIS A 19 4.38 3.21 2.73
C HIS A 19 5.54 3.02 1.75
N ALA A 20 6.53 3.91 1.77
CA ALA A 20 7.78 3.74 1.02
C ALA A 20 8.32 2.29 1.07
N MET A 21 8.52 1.71 -0.11
CA MET A 21 8.84 0.31 -0.29
C MET A 21 9.95 0.11 -1.31
N THR A 22 10.62 -1.03 -1.23
CA THR A 22 11.57 -1.43 -2.26
C THR A 22 10.85 -1.67 -3.60
N PRO A 23 11.52 -1.53 -4.75
CA PRO A 23 10.86 -1.63 -6.05
C PRO A 23 10.53 -3.07 -6.50
N ASN A 24 10.90 -4.09 -5.71
CA ASN A 24 10.90 -5.49 -6.12
C ASN A 24 9.53 -6.09 -6.49
N LEU A 25 8.43 -5.45 -6.09
CA LEU A 25 7.07 -5.84 -6.49
C LEU A 25 6.40 -4.85 -7.46
N GLY A 26 7.05 -3.73 -7.79
CA GLY A 26 6.50 -2.71 -8.69
C GLY A 26 5.21 -2.03 -8.20
N GLN A 27 4.89 -2.11 -6.91
CA GLN A 27 3.58 -1.70 -6.37
C GLN A 27 3.53 -0.28 -5.77
N GLY A 28 4.62 0.47 -5.71
CA GLY A 28 4.62 1.81 -5.08
C GLY A 28 3.57 2.75 -5.69
N GLY A 29 3.64 2.94 -7.01
CA GLY A 29 2.66 3.78 -7.74
C GLY A 29 1.23 3.25 -7.65
N GLY A 30 1.04 1.94 -7.78
CA GLY A 30 -0.29 1.32 -7.64
C GLY A 30 -0.91 1.53 -6.27
N GLN A 31 -0.11 1.46 -5.20
CA GLN A 31 -0.60 1.76 -3.84
C GLN A 31 -0.91 3.25 -3.66
N ALA A 32 -0.10 4.15 -4.22
CA ALA A 32 -0.40 5.59 -4.17
C ALA A 32 -1.70 5.94 -4.90
N MET A 33 -1.95 5.34 -6.06
CA MET A 33 -3.22 5.51 -6.80
C MET A 33 -4.42 4.97 -6.01
N ALA A 34 -4.26 3.80 -5.37
CA ALA A 34 -5.30 3.23 -4.53
C ALA A 34 -5.59 4.08 -3.28
N ASP A 35 -4.58 4.73 -2.71
CA ASP A 35 -4.77 5.70 -1.62
C ASP A 35 -5.58 6.92 -2.11
N ALA A 36 -5.20 7.49 -3.26
CA ALA A 36 -5.88 8.63 -3.84
C ALA A 36 -7.35 8.33 -4.16
N ALA A 37 -7.63 7.17 -4.75
CA ALA A 37 -8.99 6.73 -5.04
C ALA A 37 -9.82 6.49 -3.76
N THR A 38 -9.21 5.94 -2.71
CA THR A 38 -9.89 5.74 -1.40
C THR A 38 -10.22 7.08 -0.74
N LEU A 39 -9.26 8.01 -0.71
CA LEU A 39 -9.49 9.36 -0.20
C LEU A 39 -10.58 10.08 -1.00
N ALA A 40 -10.54 9.99 -2.34
CA ALA A 40 -11.56 10.59 -3.20
C ALA A 40 -12.96 10.03 -2.88
N THR A 41 -13.11 8.73 -2.64
CA THR A 41 -14.39 8.13 -2.26
C THR A 41 -14.87 8.61 -0.89
N LEU A 42 -14.01 8.60 0.13
CA LEU A 42 -14.39 8.94 1.50
C LEU A 42 -14.64 10.44 1.70
N LEU A 43 -13.96 11.29 0.92
CA LEU A 43 -14.08 12.74 0.99
C LEU A 43 -15.08 13.31 -0.02
N ALA A 44 -15.65 12.49 -0.91
CA ALA A 44 -16.64 12.92 -1.90
C ALA A 44 -17.85 13.69 -1.32
N PRO A 45 -18.35 13.40 -0.10
CA PRO A 45 -19.47 14.15 0.47
C PRO A 45 -19.12 15.57 0.93
N LEU A 46 -17.84 15.95 1.00
CA LEU A 46 -17.43 17.26 1.52
C LEU A 46 -17.70 18.36 0.49
N ALA A 47 -18.25 19.49 0.96
CA ALA A 47 -18.38 20.68 0.12
C ALA A 47 -17.00 21.32 -0.11
N PRO A 48 -16.82 22.08 -1.19
CA PRO A 48 -15.63 22.91 -1.37
C PRO A 48 -15.46 23.80 -0.14
N HIS A 49 -14.28 23.75 0.49
CA HIS A 49 -13.88 24.49 1.70
C HIS A 49 -14.21 23.86 3.07
N ASP A 50 -14.89 22.71 3.11
CA ASP A 50 -15.04 21.98 4.36
C ASP A 50 -13.73 21.34 4.81
N SER A 51 -13.51 21.30 6.13
CA SER A 51 -12.43 20.50 6.68
C SER A 51 -12.79 19.02 6.58
N PRO A 52 -11.83 18.13 6.25
CA PRO A 52 -12.10 16.72 6.21
C PRO A 52 -12.50 16.20 7.58
N ASP A 53 -13.56 15.40 7.58
CA ASP A 53 -14.04 14.71 8.78
C ASP A 53 -12.91 13.81 9.34
N PRO A 54 -12.52 13.96 10.62
CA PRO A 54 -11.55 13.08 11.27
C PRO A 54 -11.91 11.59 11.14
N GLU A 55 -13.20 11.25 11.15
CA GLU A 55 -13.67 9.87 10.99
C GLU A 55 -13.38 9.34 9.59
N ALA A 56 -13.56 10.16 8.54
CA ALA A 56 -13.21 9.78 7.17
C ALA A 56 -11.70 9.55 7.00
N LEU A 57 -10.88 10.37 7.66
CA LEU A 57 -9.42 10.20 7.68
C LEU A 57 -8.97 8.95 8.45
N GLU A 58 -9.68 8.57 9.50
CA GLU A 58 -9.45 7.32 10.24
C GLU A 58 -9.92 6.09 9.47
N ALA A 59 -11.08 6.18 8.80
CA ALA A 59 -11.56 5.16 7.87
C ALA A 59 -10.55 4.92 6.73
N TYR A 60 -9.99 5.98 6.15
CA TYR A 60 -8.92 5.87 5.16
C TYR A 60 -7.71 5.09 5.69
N ASP A 61 -7.20 5.47 6.87
CA ASP A 61 -6.00 4.85 7.44
C ASP A 61 -6.23 3.36 7.74
N SER A 62 -7.39 3.01 8.33
CA SER A 62 -7.76 1.64 8.65
C SER A 62 -7.92 0.75 7.41
N LEU A 63 -8.46 1.29 6.30
CA LEU A 63 -8.62 0.56 5.04
C LEU A 63 -7.29 0.33 4.33
N ARG A 64 -6.38 1.30 4.36
CA ARG A 64 -5.18 1.31 3.52
C ARG A 64 -3.93 0.79 4.20
N ARG A 65 -3.70 1.16 5.46
CA ARG A 65 -2.47 0.81 6.20
C ARG A 65 -2.19 -0.70 6.22
N PRO A 66 -3.14 -1.61 6.51
CA PRO A 66 -2.83 -3.03 6.59
C PRO A 66 -2.36 -3.61 5.25
N ARG A 67 -2.96 -3.17 4.14
CA ARG A 67 -2.63 -3.68 2.80
C ARG A 67 -1.31 -3.11 2.29
N SER A 68 -1.12 -1.78 2.36
CA SER A 68 0.08 -1.12 1.86
C SER A 68 1.33 -1.58 2.59
N GLN A 69 1.26 -1.72 3.93
CA GLN A 69 2.39 -2.21 4.73
C GLN A 69 2.71 -3.68 4.45
N ARG A 70 1.70 -4.52 4.23
CA ARG A 70 1.91 -5.93 3.84
C ARG A 70 2.63 -6.04 2.49
N ILE A 71 2.28 -5.19 1.53
CA ILE A 71 2.95 -5.15 0.22
C ILE A 71 4.39 -4.65 0.38
N ALA A 72 4.63 -3.60 1.17
CA ALA A 72 5.98 -3.09 1.45
C ALA A 72 6.88 -4.17 2.08
N GLN A 73 6.37 -4.91 3.07
CA GLN A 73 7.08 -6.02 3.71
C GLN A 73 7.39 -7.16 2.73
N ARG A 74 6.41 -7.56 1.91
CA ARG A 74 6.63 -8.58 0.87
C ARG A 74 7.64 -8.13 -0.18
N SER A 75 7.63 -6.85 -0.57
CA SER A 75 8.62 -6.32 -1.51
C SER A 75 10.04 -6.43 -0.96
N ARG A 76 10.22 -6.13 0.33
CA ARG A 76 11.53 -6.30 1.00
C ARG A 76 11.94 -7.78 1.03
N LEU A 77 11.02 -8.68 1.34
CA LEU A 77 11.29 -10.12 1.34
C LEU A 77 11.71 -10.63 -0.04
N VAL A 78 10.97 -10.27 -1.09
CA VAL A 78 11.31 -10.63 -2.48
C VAL A 78 12.70 -10.11 -2.85
N GLY A 79 13.03 -8.87 -2.48
CA GLY A 79 14.37 -8.32 -2.69
C GLY A 79 15.46 -9.12 -2.00
N ARG A 80 15.26 -9.49 -0.72
CA ARG A 80 16.23 -10.31 0.00
C ARG A 80 16.43 -11.69 -0.63
N LEU A 81 15.36 -12.32 -1.13
CA LEU A 81 15.45 -13.61 -1.81
C LEU A 81 16.10 -13.49 -3.19
N ALA A 82 15.75 -12.43 -3.93
CA ALA A 82 16.34 -12.14 -5.23
C ALA A 82 17.83 -11.82 -5.13
N HIS A 83 18.29 -11.25 -4.02
CA HIS A 83 19.69 -10.89 -3.79
C HIS A 83 20.38 -11.76 -2.73
N ALA A 84 19.82 -12.91 -2.38
CA ALA A 84 20.48 -13.85 -1.47
C ALA A 84 21.81 -14.29 -2.10
N GLY A 85 22.91 -14.05 -1.39
CA GLY A 85 24.26 -14.25 -1.91
C GLY A 85 24.63 -15.72 -2.10
N GLY A 86 25.60 -15.95 -2.99
CA GLY A 86 26.27 -17.24 -3.16
C GLY A 86 25.74 -18.09 -4.33
N PRO A 87 26.61 -18.85 -5.02
CA PRO A 87 26.22 -19.65 -6.19
C PRO A 87 25.15 -20.72 -5.89
N VAL A 88 25.17 -21.29 -4.67
CA VAL A 88 24.22 -22.32 -4.25
C VAL A 88 22.82 -21.74 -4.06
N ALA A 89 22.70 -20.60 -3.36
CA ALA A 89 21.43 -19.92 -3.14
C ALA A 89 20.82 -19.45 -4.47
N ALA A 90 21.63 -18.91 -5.38
CA ALA A 90 21.19 -18.53 -6.72
C ALA A 90 20.65 -19.73 -7.51
N ARG A 91 21.38 -20.85 -7.54
CA ARG A 91 20.92 -22.07 -8.23
C ARG A 91 19.63 -22.64 -7.65
N MET A 92 19.50 -22.65 -6.32
CA MET A 92 18.27 -23.09 -5.66
C MET A 92 17.09 -22.18 -6.02
N ARG A 93 17.28 -20.86 -5.96
CA ARG A 93 16.26 -19.88 -6.37
C ARG A 93 15.84 -20.09 -7.82
N ASP A 94 16.80 -20.23 -8.73
CA ASP A 94 16.54 -20.37 -10.16
C ASP A 94 15.84 -21.70 -10.46
N ALA A 95 16.21 -22.79 -9.78
CA ALA A 95 15.53 -24.08 -9.88
C ALA A 95 14.10 -24.02 -9.34
N VAL A 96 13.87 -23.37 -8.19
CA VAL A 96 12.52 -23.16 -7.65
C VAL A 96 11.68 -22.33 -8.62
N LEU A 97 12.22 -21.23 -9.16
CA LEU A 97 11.51 -20.40 -10.13
C LEU A 97 11.18 -21.17 -11.41
N ALA A 98 12.12 -21.96 -11.93
CA ALA A 98 11.89 -22.81 -13.12
C ALA A 98 10.84 -23.90 -12.88
N ALA A 99 10.79 -24.46 -11.67
CA ALA A 99 9.81 -25.46 -11.27
C ALA A 99 8.45 -24.86 -10.87
N THR A 100 8.38 -23.55 -10.62
CA THR A 100 7.15 -22.90 -10.18
C THR A 100 6.16 -22.82 -11.35
N PRO A 101 4.96 -23.41 -11.24
CA PRO A 101 3.97 -23.35 -12.30
C PRO A 101 3.54 -21.90 -12.58
N GLN A 102 3.34 -21.58 -13.87
CA GLN A 102 2.85 -20.27 -14.31
C GLN A 102 1.54 -19.86 -13.61
N SER A 103 0.68 -20.82 -13.26
CA SER A 103 -0.55 -20.58 -12.50
C SER A 103 -0.30 -20.07 -11.08
N ALA A 104 0.75 -20.55 -10.41
CA ALA A 104 1.13 -20.09 -9.08
C ALA A 104 1.69 -18.66 -9.12
N LEU A 105 2.50 -18.34 -10.14
CA LEU A 105 2.99 -16.98 -10.39
C LEU A 105 1.83 -16.01 -10.68
N ARG A 106 0.86 -16.44 -11.50
CA ARG A 106 -0.35 -15.65 -11.78
C ARG A 106 -1.17 -15.39 -10.53
N ARG A 107 -1.48 -16.42 -9.72
CA ARG A 107 -2.21 -16.24 -8.44
C ARG A 107 -1.52 -15.26 -7.50
N GLN A 108 -0.19 -15.27 -7.47
CA GLN A 108 0.57 -14.31 -6.68
C GLN A 108 0.38 -12.87 -7.20
N SER A 109 0.39 -12.67 -8.52
CA SER A 109 0.10 -11.38 -9.16
C SER A 109 -1.33 -10.92 -8.92
N ASP A 110 -2.30 -11.84 -9.01
CA ASP A 110 -3.72 -11.55 -8.84
C ASP A 110 -3.96 -10.88 -7.48
N TRP A 111 -3.37 -11.42 -6.40
CA TRP A 111 -3.48 -10.82 -5.08
C TRP A 111 -2.91 -9.39 -5.00
N LEU A 112 -1.82 -9.08 -5.71
CA LEU A 112 -1.24 -7.74 -5.74
C LEU A 112 -2.20 -6.76 -6.42
N GLN A 113 -2.81 -7.19 -7.52
CA GLN A 113 -3.65 -6.39 -8.39
C GLN A 113 -5.14 -6.36 -7.99
N SER A 114 -5.59 -7.27 -7.13
CA SER A 114 -7.00 -7.43 -6.74
C SER A 114 -7.55 -6.32 -5.83
N TRP A 115 -6.91 -5.14 -5.77
CA TRP A 115 -7.45 -4.05 -4.97
C TRP A 115 -8.66 -3.43 -5.68
N THR A 116 -9.74 -3.23 -4.93
CA THR A 116 -10.93 -2.51 -5.39
C THR A 116 -11.18 -1.30 -4.48
N PRO A 117 -11.71 -0.20 -5.02
CA PRO A 117 -12.11 0.95 -4.22
C PRO A 117 -13.25 0.56 -3.25
N PRO A 118 -13.31 1.16 -2.06
CA PRO A 118 -14.41 0.93 -1.13
C PRO A 118 -15.74 1.35 -1.77
N ALA A 119 -16.81 0.62 -1.45
CA ALA A 119 -18.16 1.06 -1.74
C ALA A 119 -18.50 2.31 -0.89
N LYS A 120 -19.42 3.14 -1.39
CA LYS A 120 -19.98 4.26 -0.61
C LYS A 120 -20.77 3.73 0.59
#